data_AF-A0A2W0BI51-F1
#
_entry.id   AF-A0A2W0BI51-F1
#
_cell.length_a   1.000
_cell.length_b   1.000
_cell.length_c   1.000
_cell.angle_alpha   90.00
_cell.angle_beta   90.00
_cell.angle_gamma   90.00
#
_symmetry.space_group_name_H-M   'P 1'
#
loop_
_entity.id
_entity.type
_entity.pdbx_description
1 polymer ?
#
loop_
_entity_poly.entity_id
_entity_poly.type
_entity_poly.pdbx_seq_one_letter_code
_entity_poly.pdbx_strand_id
1 'polypeptide(L)'
;SGLPVGSIVEGFSEAFRRNWFGTHFFNPPRYMRLLEIIPTPDSDPAAMQAIAHFCDQRLGKAIVHAKDTPNFIANRIGTFSVLNVMRIMQEMGLSIEEVDALTGASLGWPKSATFRTIDMVGLDILGHVVGNMTKNVQDERSELRLPPFYQHMLERKWLGDKAKQGFYKKTKSPSGEEERLALDWRALDYHLRGKPKFQLLEMAKNVESSTERLKMILSADPRDKAAQFYWTSLSELWTYAANRIPEISDTVVEIDRAMRTGFNWEMGPFEMWDAAGVAPTVERMKKEGRPIAANVEKLLASGKTSWYADDKTSSSGRSYFDLKTSDYRPLEVPEGVWSVMVAKKSNGVVKKNASTSLVDLGDGVAAIEFHSKMNSLGGDIVQFVTQTLKPGSAALNQFDAFVISNDAPHFSVGANIMLLLMAVQEGDWDEVDLAIRSFQGMTQAIKFCPKPVV
;
A
#
# COMPACT_ATOMS: atom_id res chain seq x y z
N SER A 1 18.81 5.62 9.85
CA SER A 1 17.63 4.76 9.70
C SER A 1 17.95 3.26 9.76
N GLY A 2 19.14 2.85 10.22
CA GLY A 2 19.49 1.42 10.31
C GLY A 2 20.47 1.03 11.42
N LEU A 3 20.91 1.99 12.24
CA LEU A 3 21.71 1.72 13.43
C LEU A 3 20.79 1.21 14.54
N PRO A 4 21.19 0.19 15.33
CA PRO A 4 20.44 -0.25 16.49
C PRO A 4 20.28 0.88 17.51
N VAL A 5 19.05 1.12 17.95
CA VAL A 5 18.67 2.19 18.88
C VAL A 5 19.33 2.00 20.24
N GLY A 6 19.43 0.75 20.70
CA GLY A 6 20.08 0.39 21.96
C GLY A 6 21.57 0.74 21.99
N SER A 7 22.27 0.55 20.87
CA SER A 7 23.72 0.87 20.79
C SER A 7 24.04 2.36 20.95
N ILE A 8 23.07 3.24 20.67
CA ILE A 8 23.26 4.70 20.75
C ILE A 8 23.35 5.16 22.22
N VAL A 9 22.73 4.41 23.14
CA VAL A 9 22.66 4.77 24.57
C VAL A 9 23.56 3.95 25.47
N GLU A 10 24.50 3.21 24.89
CA GLU A 10 25.57 2.57 25.65
C GLU A 10 26.36 3.64 26.43
N GLY A 11 26.52 3.44 27.74
CA GLY A 11 27.21 4.38 28.64
C GLY A 11 26.34 5.51 29.22
N PHE A 12 25.07 5.61 28.84
CA PHE A 12 24.14 6.59 29.44
C PHE A 12 23.54 6.08 30.76
N SER A 13 23.09 7.01 31.62
CA SER A 13 22.48 6.68 32.91
C SER A 13 21.18 5.87 32.75
N GLU A 14 20.82 5.09 33.76
CA GLU A 14 19.55 4.34 33.77
C GLU A 14 18.33 5.25 33.57
N ALA A 15 18.31 6.40 34.25
CA ALA A 15 17.24 7.38 34.11
C ALA A 15 17.12 7.90 32.65
N PHE A 16 18.24 8.04 31.94
CA PHE A 16 18.22 8.42 30.52
C PHE A 16 17.71 7.27 29.65
N ARG A 17 18.25 6.06 29.83
CA ARG A 17 17.87 4.87 29.04
C ARG A 17 16.37 4.56 29.11
N ARG A 18 15.74 4.76 30.27
CA ARG A 18 14.29 4.62 30.43
C ARG A 18 13.46 5.55 29.53
N ASN A 19 13.98 6.74 29.21
CA ASN A 19 13.30 7.72 28.36
C ASN A 19 13.79 7.66 26.90
N TRP A 20 14.54 6.63 26.52
CA TRP A 20 15.10 6.48 25.19
C TRP A 20 14.41 5.38 24.40
N PHE A 21 14.03 5.68 23.16
CA PHE A 21 13.52 4.75 22.17
C PHE A 21 13.59 5.43 20.79
N GLY A 22 13.52 4.64 19.72
CA GLY A 22 13.58 5.14 18.36
C GLY A 22 12.22 5.61 17.86
N THR A 23 12.19 6.74 17.16
CA THR A 23 11.05 7.21 16.36
C THR A 23 11.50 7.43 14.93
N HIS A 24 11.18 6.49 14.04
CA HIS A 24 11.68 6.50 12.66
C HIS A 24 10.59 6.93 11.67
N PHE A 25 10.71 8.18 11.21
CA PHE A 25 9.86 8.77 10.18
C PHE A 25 10.36 8.46 8.76
N PHE A 26 9.43 8.41 7.81
CA PHE A 26 9.72 8.11 6.40
C PHE A 26 9.63 9.38 5.55
N ASN A 27 10.58 9.55 4.62
CA ASN A 27 10.67 10.76 3.80
C ASN A 27 9.75 10.70 2.57
N PRO A 28 8.96 11.75 2.25
CA PRO A 28 8.78 12.98 3.02
C PRO A 28 7.86 12.79 4.24
N PRO A 29 8.27 13.21 5.45
CA PRO A 29 7.56 12.92 6.70
C PRO A 29 6.19 13.60 6.79
N ARG A 30 5.90 14.59 5.94
CA ARG A 30 4.57 15.19 5.85
C ARG A 30 3.55 14.27 5.15
N TYR A 31 4.00 13.52 4.14
CA TYR A 31 3.12 12.72 3.27
C TYR A 31 3.12 11.25 3.63
N MET A 32 4.25 10.72 4.10
CA MET A 32 4.36 9.33 4.51
C MET A 32 3.71 9.14 5.88
N ARG A 33 2.82 8.15 6.00
CA ARG A 33 2.05 7.91 7.23
C ARG A 33 2.84 7.08 8.25
N LEU A 34 3.75 6.20 7.80
CA LEU A 34 4.49 5.33 8.72
C LEU A 34 5.32 6.11 9.73
N LEU A 35 5.21 5.69 10.99
CA LEU A 35 6.17 5.94 12.05
C LEU A 35 6.49 4.61 12.75
N GLU A 36 7.73 4.15 12.63
CA GLU A 36 8.19 3.00 13.42
C GLU A 36 8.62 3.49 14.82
N ILE A 37 8.09 2.86 15.86
CA ILE A 37 8.53 3.01 17.26
C ILE A 37 9.38 1.80 17.62
N ILE A 38 10.61 2.05 18.06
CA ILE A 38 11.62 1.03 18.31
C ILE A 38 12.01 1.04 19.79
N PRO A 39 11.52 0.10 20.60
CA PRO A 39 11.87 0.03 22.02
C PRO A 39 13.30 -0.49 22.20
N THR A 40 13.93 -0.07 23.29
CA THR A 40 15.08 -0.76 23.89
C THR A 40 14.60 -1.59 25.09
N PRO A 41 15.42 -2.52 25.63
CA PRO A 41 15.04 -3.28 26.82
C PRO A 41 14.69 -2.43 28.06
N ASP A 42 15.23 -1.22 28.15
CA ASP A 42 15.03 -0.32 29.29
C ASP A 42 13.90 0.69 29.07
N SER A 43 13.38 0.83 27.85
CA SER A 43 12.42 1.88 27.47
C SER A 43 11.13 1.79 28.29
N ASP A 44 10.68 2.93 28.83
CA ASP A 44 9.43 3.02 29.57
C ASP A 44 8.21 2.88 28.64
N PRO A 45 7.36 1.85 28.81
CA PRO A 45 6.18 1.65 27.98
C PRO A 45 5.21 2.83 27.99
N ALA A 46 5.05 3.53 29.13
CA ALA A 46 4.14 4.65 29.23
C ALA A 46 4.63 5.87 28.42
N ALA A 47 5.94 6.14 28.45
CA ALA A 47 6.54 7.21 27.65
C ALA A 47 6.40 6.92 26.14
N MET A 48 6.63 5.67 25.73
CA MET A 48 6.44 5.25 24.35
C MET A 48 4.99 5.41 23.90
N GLN A 49 4.03 4.96 24.72
CA GLN A 49 2.61 5.07 24.42
C GLN A 49 2.16 6.53 24.29
N ALA A 50 2.66 7.42 25.16
CA ALA A 50 2.34 8.85 25.08
C ALA A 50 2.82 9.48 23.76
N ILE A 51 4.04 9.15 23.31
CA ILE A 51 4.56 9.62 22.01
C ILE A 51 3.80 8.97 20.84
N ALA A 52 3.51 7.67 20.91
CA ALA A 52 2.72 6.97 19.90
C ALA A 52 1.36 7.64 19.69
N HIS A 53 0.64 7.88 20.79
CA HIS A 53 -0.68 8.51 20.77
C HIS A 53 -0.62 9.93 20.21
N PHE A 54 0.39 10.73 20.60
CA PHE A 54 0.57 12.07 20.03
C PHE A 54 0.82 12.01 18.51
N CYS A 55 1.69 11.12 18.05
CA CYS A 55 2.02 11.00 16.64
C CYS A 55 0.83 10.49 15.81
N ASP A 56 0.03 9.58 16.34
CA ASP A 56 -1.22 9.14 15.71
C ASP A 56 -2.23 10.29 15.63
N GLN A 57 -2.67 10.80 16.79
CA GLN A 57 -3.81 11.71 16.87
C GLN A 57 -3.51 13.14 16.39
N ARG A 58 -2.27 13.63 16.53
CA ARG A 58 -1.90 15.01 16.16
C ARG A 58 -1.13 15.10 14.85
N LEU A 59 -0.35 14.08 14.49
CA LEU A 59 0.44 14.08 13.26
C LEU A 59 -0.14 13.17 12.16
N GLY A 60 -1.19 12.40 12.46
CA GLY A 60 -1.85 11.49 11.52
C GLY A 60 -0.94 10.33 11.11
N LYS A 61 -0.08 9.84 12.02
CA LYS A 61 0.85 8.75 11.74
C LYS A 61 0.25 7.38 12.03
N ALA A 62 0.53 6.45 11.13
CA ALA A 62 0.32 5.04 11.38
C ALA A 62 1.50 4.52 12.19
N ILE A 63 1.24 4.20 13.46
CA ILE A 63 2.24 3.65 14.38
C ILE A 63 2.47 2.18 14.05
N VAL A 64 3.74 1.81 13.91
CA VAL A 64 4.20 0.43 13.77
C VAL A 64 5.25 0.15 14.84
N HIS A 65 5.08 -0.93 15.59
CA HIS A 65 6.06 -1.33 16.61
C HIS A 65 7.10 -2.25 15.97
N ALA A 66 8.33 -1.75 15.82
CA ALA A 66 9.43 -2.50 15.23
C ALA A 66 10.42 -2.96 16.30
N LYS A 67 11.06 -4.11 16.08
CA LYS A 67 12.16 -4.56 16.95
C LYS A 67 13.42 -3.77 16.65
N ASP A 68 14.30 -3.67 17.65
CA ASP A 68 15.62 -3.04 17.48
C ASP A 68 16.59 -3.95 16.72
N THR A 69 16.32 -4.11 15.43
CA THR A 69 17.14 -4.87 14.48
C THR A 69 17.65 -3.96 13.37
N PRO A 70 18.80 -4.29 12.73
CA PRO A 70 19.31 -3.50 11.62
C PRO A 70 18.23 -3.27 10.56
N ASN A 71 18.01 -2.00 10.20
CA ASN A 71 16.99 -1.55 9.25
C ASN A 71 15.51 -1.84 9.63
N PHE A 72 15.22 -2.15 10.90
CA PHE A 72 13.87 -2.26 11.47
C PHE A 72 12.93 -3.14 10.61
N ILE A 73 11.70 -2.71 10.32
CA ILE A 73 10.75 -3.48 9.50
C ILE A 73 10.78 -3.00 8.05
N ALA A 74 10.36 -1.76 7.80
CA ALA A 74 10.07 -1.30 6.45
C ALA A 74 11.33 -1.27 5.58
N ASN A 75 12.44 -0.74 6.11
CA ASN A 75 13.70 -0.70 5.37
C ASN A 75 14.26 -2.11 5.14
N ARG A 76 14.05 -3.05 6.07
CA ARG A 76 14.49 -4.45 5.91
C ARG A 76 13.78 -5.15 4.75
N ILE A 77 12.45 -5.02 4.66
CA ILE A 77 11.64 -5.63 3.59
C ILE A 77 11.81 -4.87 2.27
N GLY A 78 11.76 -3.54 2.31
CA GLY A 78 11.92 -2.70 1.13
C GLY A 78 13.29 -2.83 0.46
N THR A 79 14.37 -2.89 1.25
CA THR A 79 15.73 -3.07 0.70
C THR A 79 15.88 -4.44 0.05
N PHE A 80 15.38 -5.50 0.69
CA PHE A 80 15.34 -6.83 0.07
C PHE A 80 14.59 -6.77 -1.27
N SER A 81 13.40 -6.18 -1.30
CA SER A 81 12.58 -6.10 -2.52
C SER A 81 13.33 -5.40 -3.65
N VAL A 82 14.02 -4.29 -3.36
CA VAL A 82 14.78 -3.53 -4.37
C VAL A 82 15.98 -4.33 -4.89
N LEU A 83 16.79 -4.90 -3.99
CA LEU A 83 17.96 -5.69 -4.38
C LEU A 83 17.56 -6.93 -5.17
N ASN A 84 16.47 -7.58 -4.76
CA ASN A 84 15.96 -8.75 -5.46
C ASN A 84 15.47 -8.42 -6.87
N VAL A 85 14.74 -7.31 -7.01
CA VAL A 85 14.29 -6.82 -8.33
C VAL A 85 15.49 -6.46 -9.23
N MET A 86 16.54 -5.83 -8.70
CA MET A 86 17.75 -5.55 -9.47
C MET A 86 18.46 -6.83 -9.93
N ARG A 87 18.52 -7.86 -9.07
CA ARG A 87 19.06 -9.18 -9.44
C ARG A 87 18.25 -9.81 -10.58
N ILE A 88 16.93 -9.91 -10.41
CA ILE A 88 16.01 -10.48 -11.42
C ILE A 88 16.08 -9.69 -12.73
N MET A 89 16.20 -8.35 -12.66
CA MET A 89 16.40 -7.50 -13.83
C MET A 89 17.63 -7.93 -14.63
N GLN A 90 18.76 -8.18 -13.97
CA GLN A 90 19.99 -8.60 -14.65
C GLN A 90 19.87 -10.01 -15.23
N GLU A 91 19.31 -10.96 -14.48
CA GLU A 91 19.10 -12.35 -14.91
C GLU A 91 18.18 -12.46 -16.14
N MET A 92 17.10 -11.67 -16.15
CA MET A 92 16.13 -11.64 -17.25
C MET A 92 16.51 -10.64 -18.37
N GLY A 93 17.60 -9.92 -18.18
CA GLY A 93 18.07 -8.89 -19.10
C GLY A 93 17.12 -7.72 -19.33
N LEU A 94 16.27 -7.40 -18.35
CA LEU A 94 15.27 -6.33 -18.40
C LEU A 94 15.92 -4.93 -18.43
N SER A 95 15.26 -3.96 -19.06
CA SER A 95 15.63 -2.54 -18.98
C SER A 95 15.12 -1.90 -17.68
N ILE A 96 15.63 -0.70 -17.36
CA ILE A 96 15.18 0.11 -16.21
C ILE A 96 13.68 0.41 -16.35
N GLU A 97 13.22 0.78 -17.53
CA GLU A 97 11.82 1.09 -17.79
C GLU A 97 10.93 -0.14 -17.73
N GLU A 98 11.40 -1.30 -18.21
CA GLU A 98 10.66 -2.56 -18.13
C GLU A 98 10.38 -2.93 -16.67
N VAL A 99 11.39 -2.82 -15.80
CA VAL A 99 11.22 -3.06 -14.37
C VAL A 99 10.24 -2.07 -13.76
N ASP A 100 10.37 -0.78 -14.05
CA ASP A 100 9.44 0.22 -13.50
C ASP A 100 8.00 0.05 -14.00
N ALA A 101 7.80 -0.51 -15.21
CA ALA A 101 6.48 -0.90 -15.68
C ALA A 101 5.92 -2.08 -14.88
N LEU A 102 6.78 -3.00 -14.44
CA LEU A 102 6.40 -4.21 -13.69
C LEU A 102 6.21 -3.94 -12.19
N THR A 103 6.98 -3.04 -11.57
CA THR A 103 6.95 -2.78 -10.12
C THR A 103 6.14 -1.53 -9.74
N GLY A 104 5.17 -1.16 -10.58
CA GLY A 104 4.32 0.01 -10.37
C GLY A 104 2.86 -0.35 -10.06
N ALA A 105 1.95 0.41 -10.66
CA ALA A 105 0.51 0.36 -10.37
C ALA A 105 -0.15 -1.00 -10.64
N SER A 106 0.41 -1.85 -11.51
CA SER A 106 -0.12 -3.19 -11.78
C SER A 106 -0.10 -4.11 -10.54
N LEU A 107 0.86 -3.90 -9.63
CA LEU A 107 0.93 -4.58 -8.33
C LEU A 107 0.23 -3.82 -7.19
N GLY A 108 -0.40 -2.67 -7.49
CA GLY A 108 -0.86 -1.75 -6.43
C GLY A 108 0.32 -1.06 -5.71
N TRP A 109 1.47 -0.95 -6.36
CA TRP A 109 2.61 -0.18 -5.83
C TRP A 109 2.59 1.26 -6.38
N PRO A 110 3.33 2.20 -5.77
CA PRO A 110 3.36 3.59 -6.23
C PRO A 110 3.73 3.71 -7.71
N LYS A 111 3.17 4.72 -8.40
CA LYS A 111 3.47 5.02 -9.81
C LYS A 111 4.95 5.34 -10.07
N SER A 112 5.71 5.68 -9.03
CA SER A 112 7.16 5.88 -9.09
C SER A 112 7.95 4.56 -9.13
N ALA A 113 7.29 3.41 -8.98
CA ALA A 113 7.86 2.08 -9.13
C ALA A 113 9.20 1.89 -8.39
N THR A 114 10.16 1.13 -8.93
CA THR A 114 11.44 0.87 -8.24
C THR A 114 12.45 1.98 -8.50
N PHE A 115 12.93 2.13 -9.73
CA PHE A 115 14.05 3.01 -10.08
C PHE A 115 13.68 4.49 -10.01
N ARG A 116 12.47 4.86 -10.46
CA ARG A 116 12.00 6.24 -10.33
C ARG A 116 11.84 6.65 -8.85
N THR A 117 11.47 5.74 -7.95
CA THR A 117 11.47 5.98 -6.50
C THR A 117 12.89 6.17 -5.97
N ILE A 118 13.85 5.35 -6.40
CA ILE A 118 15.25 5.52 -6.02
C ILE A 118 15.79 6.88 -6.48
N ASP A 119 15.45 7.34 -7.69
CA ASP A 119 15.81 8.69 -8.14
C ASP A 119 15.20 9.79 -7.28
N MET A 120 13.97 9.61 -6.80
CA MET A 120 13.28 10.57 -5.95
C MET A 120 13.89 10.65 -4.55
N VAL A 121 14.26 9.49 -3.97
CA VAL A 121 14.85 9.39 -2.63
C VAL A 121 16.34 9.76 -2.64
N GLY A 122 17.07 9.32 -3.66
CA GLY A 122 18.51 9.47 -3.82
C GLY A 122 19.23 8.12 -3.81
N LEU A 123 20.09 7.90 -4.82
CA LEU A 123 20.83 6.65 -4.97
C LEU A 123 21.83 6.39 -3.83
N ASP A 124 22.45 7.45 -3.33
CA ASP A 124 23.37 7.40 -2.19
C ASP A 124 22.66 6.98 -0.90
N ILE A 125 21.42 7.42 -0.70
CA ILE A 125 20.63 7.02 0.48
C ILE A 125 20.38 5.51 0.48
N LEU A 126 19.94 4.94 -0.65
CA LEU A 126 19.84 3.49 -0.79
C LEU A 126 21.21 2.81 -0.61
N GLY A 127 22.28 3.40 -1.16
CA GLY A 127 23.66 2.96 -0.96
C GLY A 127 24.04 2.81 0.51
N HIS A 128 23.73 3.80 1.33
CA HIS A 128 23.97 3.77 2.77
C HIS A 128 23.13 2.71 3.50
N VAL A 129 21.85 2.59 3.16
CA VAL A 129 20.95 1.59 3.77
C VAL A 129 21.40 0.16 3.44
N VAL A 130 21.76 -0.12 2.18
CA VAL A 130 22.30 -1.43 1.77
C VAL A 130 23.67 -1.69 2.39
N GLY A 131 24.53 -0.67 2.48
CA GLY A 131 25.83 -0.80 3.14
C GLY A 131 25.69 -1.15 4.62
N ASN A 132 24.72 -0.55 5.31
CA ASN A 132 24.39 -0.90 6.70
C ASN A 132 23.85 -2.33 6.81
N MET A 133 22.92 -2.72 5.94
CA MET A 133 22.38 -4.09 5.88
C MET A 133 23.50 -5.11 5.69
N THR A 134 24.34 -4.91 4.68
CA THR A 134 25.43 -5.83 4.32
C THR A 134 26.40 -6.09 5.48
N LYS A 135 26.63 -5.09 6.33
CA LYS A 135 27.54 -5.20 7.48
C LYS A 135 26.90 -5.88 8.67
N ASN A 136 25.63 -5.57 8.94
CA ASN A 136 24.99 -5.87 10.22
C ASN A 136 23.97 -7.01 10.15
N VAL A 137 23.67 -7.51 8.95
CA VAL A 137 22.73 -8.61 8.73
C VAL A 137 23.46 -9.82 8.18
N GLN A 138 23.16 -10.99 8.75
CA GLN A 138 23.45 -12.29 8.15
C GLN A 138 22.17 -13.12 8.08
N ASP A 139 21.63 -13.29 6.87
CA ASP A 139 20.42 -14.07 6.59
C ASP A 139 20.55 -14.87 5.28
N GLU A 140 19.48 -15.58 4.90
CA GLU A 140 19.45 -16.44 3.73
C GLU A 140 19.53 -15.70 2.38
N ARG A 141 19.46 -14.36 2.40
CA ARG A 141 19.57 -13.47 1.25
C ARG A 141 20.78 -12.52 1.38
N SER A 142 21.71 -12.85 2.25
CA SER A 142 22.96 -12.11 2.43
C SER A 142 23.88 -12.14 1.21
N GLU A 143 23.55 -12.83 0.12
CA GLU A 143 24.22 -12.70 -1.18
C GLU A 143 23.78 -11.46 -1.97
N LEU A 144 22.60 -10.90 -1.67
CA LEU A 144 22.08 -9.74 -2.40
C LEU A 144 22.91 -8.49 -2.12
N ARG A 145 23.42 -7.86 -3.19
CA ARG A 145 24.26 -6.66 -3.14
C ARG A 145 23.83 -5.67 -4.21
N LEU A 146 24.21 -4.42 -4.04
CA LEU A 146 24.11 -3.44 -5.13
C LEU A 146 25.00 -3.90 -6.30
N PRO A 147 24.47 -3.93 -7.52
CA PRO A 147 25.22 -4.42 -8.67
C PRO A 147 26.33 -3.43 -9.08
N PRO A 148 27.35 -3.88 -9.83
CA PRO A 148 28.48 -3.02 -10.22
C PRO A 148 28.09 -1.73 -10.93
N PHE A 149 27.08 -1.76 -11.82
CA PHE A 149 26.62 -0.55 -12.51
C PHE A 149 26.13 0.52 -11.52
N TYR A 150 25.52 0.11 -10.41
CA TYR A 150 25.02 1.03 -9.39
C TYR A 150 26.17 1.76 -8.69
N GLN A 151 27.27 1.06 -8.40
CA GLN A 151 28.47 1.67 -7.82
C GLN A 151 29.07 2.72 -8.76
N HIS A 152 29.14 2.43 -10.06
CA HIS A 152 29.58 3.42 -11.05
C HIS A 152 28.68 4.66 -11.11
N MET A 153 27.37 4.50 -10.92
CA MET A 153 26.46 5.66 -10.82
C MET A 153 26.77 6.53 -9.59
N LEU A 154 27.08 5.91 -8.44
CA LEU A 154 27.47 6.64 -7.22
C LEU A 154 28.80 7.38 -7.41
N GLU A 155 29.81 6.72 -7.98
CA GLU A 155 31.11 7.32 -8.30
C GLU A 155 30.98 8.54 -9.24
N ARG A 156 30.08 8.46 -10.22
CA ARG A 156 29.77 9.55 -11.17
C ARG A 156 28.81 10.60 -10.62
N LYS A 157 28.36 10.47 -9.36
CA LYS A 157 27.39 11.36 -8.70
C LYS A 157 26.05 11.47 -9.44
N TRP A 158 25.60 10.38 -10.06
CA TRP A 158 24.25 10.28 -10.63
C TRP A 158 23.25 9.95 -9.53
N LEU A 159 22.97 10.93 -8.67
CA LEU A 159 22.26 10.73 -7.39
C LEU A 159 20.73 10.89 -7.47
N GLY A 160 20.14 10.88 -8.67
CA GLY A 160 18.70 11.01 -8.87
C GLY A 160 18.25 12.47 -9.05
N ASP A 161 17.02 12.78 -8.62
CA ASP A 161 16.36 14.07 -8.83
C ASP A 161 17.18 15.24 -8.26
N LYS A 162 17.83 15.03 -7.10
CA LYS A 162 18.68 16.06 -6.47
C LYS A 162 19.91 16.43 -7.29
N ALA A 163 20.39 15.52 -8.13
CA ALA A 163 21.48 15.74 -9.08
C ALA A 163 20.99 15.95 -10.52
N LYS A 164 19.65 16.01 -10.72
CA LYS A 164 18.98 16.03 -12.04
C LYS A 164 19.34 14.85 -12.96
N GLN A 165 19.95 13.81 -12.41
CA GLN A 165 20.50 12.68 -13.14
C GLN A 165 20.63 11.47 -12.22
N GLY A 166 20.01 10.35 -12.59
CA GLY A 166 20.08 9.06 -11.90
C GLY A 166 19.75 7.94 -12.89
N PHE A 167 18.81 7.06 -12.57
CA PHE A 167 18.25 6.10 -13.53
C PHE A 167 17.53 6.79 -14.69
N TYR A 168 16.94 7.94 -14.40
CA TYR A 168 16.35 8.84 -15.38
C TYR A 168 17.08 10.18 -15.38
N LYS A 169 17.01 10.86 -16.52
CA LYS A 169 17.52 12.22 -16.71
C LYS A 169 16.55 13.01 -17.55
N LYS A 170 16.36 14.30 -17.22
CA LYS A 170 15.58 15.21 -18.06
C LYS A 170 16.51 15.94 -19.03
N THR A 171 16.09 16.08 -20.28
CA THR A 171 16.78 16.87 -21.31
C THR A 171 15.76 17.72 -22.06
N LYS A 172 16.24 18.66 -22.89
CA LYS A 172 15.41 19.39 -23.83
C LYS A 172 15.72 18.93 -25.25
N SER A 173 14.69 18.70 -26.05
CA SER A 173 14.82 18.44 -27.47
C SER A 173 15.31 19.69 -28.22
N PRO A 174 15.75 19.57 -29.49
CA PRO A 174 16.03 20.72 -30.33
C PRO A 174 14.83 21.67 -30.53
N SER A 175 13.60 21.16 -30.39
CA SER A 175 12.36 21.95 -30.43
C SER A 175 12.00 22.61 -29.08
N GLY A 176 12.80 22.40 -28.04
CA GLY A 176 12.61 22.97 -26.70
C GLY A 176 11.66 22.18 -25.79
N GLU A 177 11.15 21.03 -26.24
CA GLU A 177 10.28 20.16 -25.45
C GLU A 177 11.07 19.38 -24.39
N GLU A 178 10.48 19.16 -23.22
CA GLU A 178 11.11 18.36 -22.16
C GLU A 178 11.04 16.87 -22.51
N GLU A 179 12.20 16.26 -22.69
CA GLU A 179 12.33 14.82 -22.92
C GLU A 179 12.90 14.14 -21.67
N ARG A 180 12.49 12.89 -21.46
CA ARG A 180 13.05 12.05 -20.39
C ARG A 180 13.89 10.96 -21.01
N LEU A 181 15.11 10.83 -20.53
CA LEU A 181 16.04 9.77 -20.85
C LEU A 181 16.02 8.71 -19.74
N ALA A 182 16.34 7.48 -20.10
CA ALA A 182 16.54 6.36 -19.18
C ALA A 182 17.96 5.80 -19.36
N LEU A 183 18.52 5.26 -18.29
CA LEU A 183 19.84 4.64 -18.29
C LEU A 183 19.78 3.24 -18.92
N ASP A 184 20.66 2.97 -19.88
CA ASP A 184 21.09 1.61 -20.20
C ASP A 184 22.13 1.16 -19.16
N TRP A 185 21.74 0.23 -18.30
CA TRP A 185 22.58 -0.24 -17.19
C TRP A 185 23.81 -1.04 -17.65
N ARG A 186 23.85 -1.54 -18.89
CA ARG A 186 25.00 -2.25 -19.46
C ARG A 186 26.00 -1.29 -20.07
N ALA A 187 25.53 -0.33 -20.86
CA ALA A 187 26.38 0.65 -21.52
C ALA A 187 26.80 1.82 -20.60
N LEU A 188 26.05 2.03 -19.51
CA LEU A 188 26.15 3.22 -18.66
C LEU A 188 26.01 4.53 -19.46
N ASP A 189 25.07 4.53 -20.40
CA ASP A 189 24.69 5.69 -21.22
C ASP A 189 23.17 5.84 -21.25
N TYR A 190 22.68 6.97 -21.74
CA TYR A 190 21.26 7.31 -21.74
C TYR A 190 20.64 7.22 -23.13
N HIS A 191 19.45 6.65 -23.20
CA HIS A 191 18.58 6.65 -24.39
C HIS A 191 17.24 7.33 -24.09
N LEU A 192 16.51 7.71 -25.14
CA LEU A 192 15.14 8.23 -25.00
C LEU A 192 14.27 7.20 -24.29
N ARG A 193 13.64 7.60 -23.18
CA ARG A 193 12.86 6.69 -22.33
C ARG A 193 11.78 5.97 -23.14
N GLY A 194 11.85 4.64 -23.16
CA GLY A 194 10.84 3.82 -23.80
C GLY A 194 9.52 3.75 -23.03
N LYS A 195 8.46 3.29 -23.70
CA LYS A 195 7.21 2.83 -23.07
C LYS A 195 7.10 1.32 -23.28
N PRO A 196 7.63 0.50 -22.35
CA PRO A 196 7.53 -0.96 -22.45
C PRO A 196 6.09 -1.41 -22.63
N LYS A 197 5.89 -2.42 -23.48
CA LYS A 197 4.57 -3.00 -23.75
C LYS A 197 4.59 -4.47 -23.35
N PHE A 198 3.86 -4.78 -22.29
CA PHE A 198 3.61 -6.15 -21.84
C PHE A 198 2.11 -6.42 -22.01
N GLN A 199 1.75 -7.45 -22.79
CA GLN A 199 0.34 -7.79 -23.02
C GLN A 199 -0.38 -8.07 -21.68
N LEU A 200 0.30 -8.77 -20.77
CA LEU A 200 -0.22 -9.06 -19.43
C LEU A 200 -0.55 -7.79 -18.65
N LEU A 201 0.26 -6.72 -18.77
CA LEU A 201 -0.01 -5.46 -18.09
C LEU A 201 -1.17 -4.69 -18.72
N GLU A 202 -1.33 -4.75 -20.04
CA GLU A 202 -2.49 -4.15 -20.70
C GLU A 202 -3.80 -4.82 -20.26
N MET A 203 -3.80 -6.16 -20.12
CA MET A 203 -4.94 -6.88 -19.55
C MET A 203 -5.17 -6.49 -18.08
N ALA A 204 -4.10 -6.38 -17.29
CA ALA A 204 -4.18 -6.07 -15.86
C ALA A 204 -4.76 -4.68 -15.57
N LYS A 205 -4.59 -3.70 -16.48
CA LYS A 205 -5.16 -2.35 -16.34
C LYS A 205 -6.69 -2.33 -16.31
N ASN A 206 -7.34 -3.34 -16.90
CA ASN A 206 -8.80 -3.44 -16.95
C ASN A 206 -9.38 -4.14 -15.71
N VAL A 207 -8.53 -4.62 -14.79
CA VAL A 207 -8.96 -5.27 -13.55
C VAL A 207 -8.83 -4.26 -12.41
N GLU A 208 -9.98 -3.82 -11.87
CA GLU A 208 -10.04 -2.80 -10.82
C GLU A 208 -9.56 -3.34 -9.47
N SER A 209 -9.98 -4.55 -9.10
CA SER A 209 -9.59 -5.18 -7.83
C SER A 209 -8.14 -5.66 -7.88
N SER A 210 -7.31 -5.18 -6.95
CA SER A 210 -5.91 -5.60 -6.84
C SER A 210 -5.74 -7.09 -6.55
N THR A 211 -6.67 -7.69 -5.79
CA THR A 211 -6.69 -9.13 -5.53
C THR A 211 -6.89 -9.92 -6.82
N GLU A 212 -7.92 -9.57 -7.60
CA GLU A 212 -8.21 -10.27 -8.86
C GLU A 212 -7.14 -10.01 -9.91
N ARG A 213 -6.58 -8.80 -9.93
CA ARG A 213 -5.46 -8.44 -10.81
C ARG A 213 -4.22 -9.28 -10.50
N LEU A 214 -3.88 -9.45 -9.21
CA LEU A 214 -2.75 -10.27 -8.80
C LEU A 214 -2.96 -11.75 -9.16
N LYS A 215 -4.14 -12.31 -8.90
CA LYS A 215 -4.49 -13.68 -9.31
C LYS A 215 -4.36 -13.88 -10.81
N MET A 216 -4.87 -12.94 -11.60
CA MET A 216 -4.79 -12.96 -13.07
C MET A 216 -3.32 -12.96 -13.53
N ILE A 217 -2.49 -12.08 -12.95
CA ILE A 217 -1.06 -12.00 -13.26
C ILE A 217 -0.34 -13.31 -12.96
N LEU A 218 -0.61 -13.93 -11.80
CA LEU A 218 0.08 -15.14 -11.36
C LEU A 218 -0.40 -16.41 -12.07
N SER A 219 -1.61 -16.37 -12.64
CA SER A 219 -2.19 -17.46 -13.43
C SER A 219 -1.87 -17.35 -14.94
N ALA A 220 -1.16 -16.31 -15.36
CA ALA A 220 -0.76 -16.12 -16.75
C ALA A 220 0.23 -17.21 -17.22
N ASP A 221 0.43 -17.28 -18.54
CA ASP A 221 1.37 -18.24 -19.14
C ASP A 221 2.76 -18.08 -18.51
N PRO A 222 3.34 -19.15 -17.90
CA PRO A 222 4.66 -19.07 -17.27
C PRO A 222 5.80 -18.79 -18.26
N ARG A 223 5.55 -18.81 -19.58
CA ARG A 223 6.51 -18.38 -20.60
C ARG A 223 6.51 -16.87 -20.84
N ASP A 224 5.48 -16.16 -20.36
CA ASP A 224 5.43 -14.70 -20.45
C ASP A 224 6.47 -14.06 -19.53
N LYS A 225 7.24 -13.10 -20.08
CA LYS A 225 8.34 -12.43 -19.37
C LYS A 225 7.86 -11.68 -18.13
N ALA A 226 6.69 -11.02 -18.19
CA ALA A 226 6.13 -10.33 -17.03
C ALA A 226 5.66 -11.34 -15.98
N ALA A 227 4.99 -12.42 -16.39
CA ALA A 227 4.54 -13.48 -15.48
C ALA A 227 5.73 -14.13 -14.73
N GLN A 228 6.84 -14.40 -15.42
CA GLN A 228 8.07 -14.93 -14.81
C GLN A 228 8.68 -13.96 -13.79
N PHE A 229 8.73 -12.67 -14.13
CA PHE A 229 9.22 -11.63 -13.23
C PHE A 229 8.38 -11.56 -11.96
N TYR A 230 7.05 -11.53 -12.10
CA TYR A 230 6.13 -11.46 -10.95
C TYR A 230 6.21 -12.69 -10.08
N TRP A 231 6.16 -13.89 -10.67
CA TRP A 231 6.24 -15.12 -9.90
C TRP A 231 7.55 -15.21 -9.10
N THR A 232 8.68 -14.89 -9.73
CA THR A 232 10.00 -14.96 -9.08
C THR A 232 10.14 -13.90 -7.98
N SER A 233 9.80 -12.64 -8.27
CA SER A 233 9.92 -11.55 -7.30
C SER A 233 9.00 -11.73 -6.08
N LEU A 234 7.74 -12.15 -6.30
CA LEU A 234 6.75 -12.27 -5.23
C LEU A 234 6.95 -13.53 -4.38
N SER A 235 7.23 -14.70 -4.99
CA SER A 235 7.49 -15.92 -4.20
C SER A 235 8.67 -15.78 -3.26
N GLU A 236 9.71 -15.07 -3.70
CA GLU A 236 10.86 -14.76 -2.86
C GLU A 236 10.59 -13.68 -1.81
N LEU A 237 9.77 -12.67 -2.13
CA LEU A 237 9.30 -11.67 -1.17
C LEU A 237 8.50 -12.29 -0.04
N TRP A 238 7.58 -13.18 -0.35
CA TRP A 238 6.77 -13.88 0.64
C TRP A 238 7.61 -14.76 1.56
N THR A 239 8.53 -15.52 0.97
CA THR A 239 9.46 -16.37 1.72
C THR A 239 10.34 -15.54 2.65
N TYR A 240 10.96 -14.48 2.11
CA TYR A 240 11.81 -13.60 2.90
C TYR A 240 11.02 -12.93 4.02
N ALA A 241 9.87 -12.32 3.72
CA ALA A 241 9.03 -11.64 4.72
C ALA A 241 8.60 -12.59 5.85
N ALA A 242 8.20 -13.82 5.52
CA ALA A 242 7.86 -14.84 6.49
C ALA A 242 9.05 -15.25 7.37
N ASN A 243 10.25 -15.40 6.81
CA ASN A 243 11.47 -15.71 7.57
C ASN A 243 11.90 -14.59 8.54
N ARG A 244 11.47 -13.35 8.30
CA ARG A 244 11.77 -12.22 9.19
C ARG A 244 10.91 -12.20 10.47
N ILE A 245 10.01 -13.16 10.66
CA ILE A 245 9.27 -13.34 11.93
C ILE A 245 9.91 -14.52 12.70
N PRO A 246 10.28 -14.36 13.98
CA PRO A 246 10.07 -13.20 14.84
C PRO A 246 11.22 -12.19 14.86
N GLU A 247 12.16 -12.24 13.90
CA GLU A 247 13.39 -11.42 13.89
C GLU A 247 13.08 -9.91 13.99
N ILE A 248 12.34 -9.34 13.03
CA ILE A 248 12.11 -7.89 12.92
C ILE A 248 10.75 -7.45 13.47
N SER A 249 9.81 -8.40 13.57
CA SER A 249 8.44 -8.21 14.04
C SER A 249 7.93 -9.48 14.71
N ASP A 250 6.99 -9.37 15.63
CA ASP A 250 6.27 -10.52 16.21
C ASP A 250 5.09 -11.00 15.38
N THR A 251 4.56 -10.19 14.47
CA THR A 251 3.33 -10.47 13.72
C THR A 251 3.46 -10.13 12.24
N VAL A 252 2.62 -10.77 11.42
CA VAL A 252 2.47 -10.43 10.00
C VAL A 252 1.92 -9.01 9.79
N VAL A 253 1.15 -8.51 10.77
CA VAL A 253 0.43 -7.25 10.73
C VAL A 253 1.38 -6.07 10.62
N GLU A 254 2.41 -6.03 11.47
CA GLU A 254 3.35 -4.90 11.48
C GLU A 254 4.19 -4.83 10.21
N ILE A 255 4.52 -5.98 9.60
CA ILE A 255 5.20 -6.04 8.31
C ILE A 255 4.30 -5.47 7.20
N ASP A 256 3.04 -5.90 7.15
CA ASP A 256 2.11 -5.38 6.14
C ASP A 256 1.81 -3.89 6.34
N ARG A 257 1.54 -3.45 7.58
CA ARG A 257 1.32 -2.04 7.91
C ARG A 257 2.51 -1.18 7.53
N ALA A 258 3.74 -1.64 7.82
CA ALA A 258 4.96 -0.93 7.45
C ALA A 258 5.06 -0.74 5.93
N MET A 259 4.83 -1.78 5.14
CA MET A 259 4.92 -1.68 3.69
C MET A 259 3.80 -0.81 3.10
N ARG A 260 2.58 -0.92 3.64
CA ARG A 260 1.44 -0.11 3.18
C ARG A 260 1.59 1.37 3.48
N THR A 261 2.13 1.72 4.65
CA THR A 261 2.18 3.12 5.11
C THR A 261 3.54 3.79 4.91
N GLY A 262 4.59 3.00 4.72
CA GLY A 262 5.98 3.44 4.52
C GLY A 262 6.48 3.31 3.09
N PHE A 263 5.94 2.37 2.31
CA PHE A 263 6.22 2.22 0.88
C PHE A 263 4.99 2.45 -0.01
N ASN A 264 3.84 2.80 0.60
CA ASN A 264 2.58 3.07 -0.10
C ASN A 264 2.15 1.90 -1.01
N TRP A 265 2.43 0.67 -0.59
CA TRP A 265 1.86 -0.51 -1.22
C TRP A 265 0.38 -0.62 -0.86
N GLU A 266 -0.45 -1.05 -1.80
CA GLU A 266 -1.88 -1.24 -1.54
C GLU A 266 -2.11 -2.41 -0.57
N MET A 267 -1.38 -3.51 -0.80
CA MET A 267 -1.34 -4.70 0.05
C MET A 267 0.08 -4.94 0.56
N GLY A 268 0.21 -5.31 1.83
CA GLY A 268 1.50 -5.78 2.36
C GLY A 268 1.88 -7.17 1.83
N PRO A 269 3.12 -7.66 2.08
CA PRO A 269 3.56 -8.99 1.68
C PRO A 269 2.57 -10.13 1.99
N PHE A 270 2.01 -10.20 3.20
CA PHE A 270 1.15 -11.30 3.60
C PHE A 270 -0.28 -11.14 3.06
N GLU A 271 -0.79 -9.91 2.98
CA GLU A 271 -2.03 -9.62 2.24
C GLU A 271 -1.93 -9.96 0.74
N MET A 272 -0.80 -9.67 0.09
CA MET A 272 -0.53 -10.10 -1.29
C MET A 272 -0.49 -11.62 -1.41
N TRP A 273 0.10 -12.31 -0.42
CA TRP A 273 0.16 -13.77 -0.42
C TRP A 273 -1.21 -14.40 -0.27
N ASP A 274 -2.05 -13.85 0.61
CA ASP A 274 -3.44 -14.27 0.76
C ASP A 274 -4.25 -14.03 -0.51
N ALA A 275 -4.08 -12.87 -1.15
CA ALA A 275 -4.70 -12.56 -2.43
C ALA A 275 -4.30 -13.55 -3.53
N ALA A 276 -3.03 -13.98 -3.56
CA ALA A 276 -2.52 -14.98 -4.48
C ALA A 276 -2.97 -16.42 -4.13
N GLY A 277 -3.37 -16.66 -2.87
CA GLY A 277 -3.66 -17.96 -2.31
C GLY A 277 -2.40 -18.65 -1.75
N VAL A 278 -2.29 -18.74 -0.43
CA VAL A 278 -1.08 -19.27 0.24
C VAL A 278 -0.84 -20.74 -0.09
N ALA A 279 -1.84 -21.60 0.09
CA ALA A 279 -1.71 -23.03 -0.20
C ALA A 279 -1.28 -23.33 -1.66
N PRO A 280 -1.98 -22.84 -2.71
CA PRO A 280 -1.60 -23.14 -4.09
C PRO A 280 -0.24 -22.56 -4.48
N THR A 281 0.13 -21.39 -3.96
CA THR A 281 1.46 -20.82 -4.22
C THR A 281 2.57 -21.63 -3.56
N VAL A 282 2.40 -22.08 -2.30
CA VAL A 282 3.35 -22.96 -1.62
C VAL A 282 3.50 -24.30 -2.36
N GLU A 283 2.41 -24.91 -2.83
CA GLU A 283 2.50 -26.15 -3.61
C GLU A 283 3.25 -25.97 -4.92
N ARG A 284 3.05 -24.84 -5.62
CA ARG A 284 3.86 -24.51 -6.81
C ARG A 284 5.33 -24.32 -6.45
N MET A 285 5.64 -23.64 -5.35
CA MET A 285 7.02 -23.45 -4.88
C MET A 285 7.70 -24.79 -4.57
N LYS A 286 7.00 -25.73 -3.90
CA LYS A 286 7.51 -27.09 -3.65
C LYS A 286 7.85 -27.81 -4.95
N LYS A 287 6.93 -27.79 -5.92
CA LYS A 287 7.10 -28.44 -7.22
C LYS A 287 8.30 -27.87 -8.00
N GLU A 288 8.56 -26.58 -7.86
CA GLU A 288 9.68 -25.89 -8.49
C GLU A 288 10.98 -25.98 -7.67
N GLY A 289 10.98 -26.61 -6.49
CA GLY A 289 12.15 -26.70 -5.61
C GLY A 289 12.58 -25.36 -5.02
N ARG A 290 11.66 -24.39 -4.91
CA ARG A 290 11.94 -23.07 -4.31
C ARG A 290 11.98 -23.16 -2.78
N PRO A 291 12.80 -22.33 -2.10
CA PRO A 291 12.79 -22.23 -0.65
C PRO A 291 11.40 -21.85 -0.12
N ILE A 292 11.00 -22.45 1.00
CA ILE A 292 9.72 -22.19 1.68
C ILE A 292 10.03 -21.83 3.12
N ALA A 293 9.39 -20.77 3.62
CA ALA A 293 9.58 -20.32 4.99
C ALA A 293 8.92 -21.30 5.98
N ALA A 294 9.63 -21.66 7.05
CA ALA A 294 9.08 -22.52 8.10
C ALA A 294 7.77 -21.95 8.70
N ASN A 295 7.63 -20.63 8.74
CA ASN A 295 6.42 -19.97 9.24
C ASN A 295 5.18 -20.22 8.36
N VAL A 296 5.32 -20.32 7.03
CA VAL A 296 4.17 -20.66 6.18
C VAL A 296 3.83 -22.14 6.28
N GLU A 297 4.83 -23.01 6.48
CA GLU A 297 4.58 -24.43 6.74
C GLU A 297 3.84 -24.61 8.06
N LYS A 298 4.20 -23.85 9.10
CA LYS A 298 3.49 -23.82 10.37
C LYS A 298 2.03 -23.38 10.21
N LEU A 299 1.77 -22.33 9.42
CA LEU A 299 0.42 -21.91 9.08
C LEU A 299 -0.38 -23.06 8.45
N LEU A 300 0.14 -23.67 7.38
CA LEU A 300 -0.57 -24.73 6.65
C LEU A 300 -0.75 -26.00 7.50
N ALA A 301 0.23 -26.34 8.34
CA ALA A 301 0.16 -27.48 9.25
C ALA A 301 -0.92 -27.31 10.34
N SER A 302 -1.31 -26.08 10.67
CA SER A 302 -2.43 -25.79 11.58
C SER A 302 -3.81 -25.95 10.93
N GLY A 303 -3.88 -26.31 9.64
CA GLY A 303 -5.11 -26.47 8.87
C GLY A 303 -5.69 -25.16 8.34
N LYS A 304 -5.02 -24.02 8.56
CA LYS A 304 -5.39 -22.72 8.00
C LYS A 304 -4.79 -22.55 6.60
N THR A 305 -5.41 -21.72 5.77
CA THR A 305 -5.02 -21.54 4.36
C THR A 305 -4.62 -20.10 3.99
N SER A 306 -4.64 -19.19 4.96
CA SER A 306 -4.37 -17.76 4.78
C SER A 306 -3.83 -17.12 6.06
N TRP A 307 -3.01 -16.08 5.92
CA TRP A 307 -2.46 -15.29 7.03
C TRP A 307 -3.52 -14.44 7.72
N TYR A 308 -4.56 -14.03 7.01
CA TYR A 308 -5.71 -13.32 7.55
C TYR A 308 -6.99 -14.08 7.28
N ALA A 309 -7.97 -13.87 8.15
CA ALA A 309 -9.34 -14.37 7.98
C ALA A 309 -10.36 -13.27 8.28
N ASP A 310 -11.56 -13.43 7.74
CA ASP A 310 -12.70 -12.60 8.13
C ASP A 310 -13.11 -12.93 9.57
N ASP A 311 -13.33 -11.90 10.37
CA ASP A 311 -13.84 -12.01 11.73
C ASP A 311 -14.87 -10.92 11.97
N LYS A 312 -16.15 -11.27 11.80
CA LYS A 312 -17.26 -10.32 11.94
C LYS A 312 -17.44 -9.78 13.36
N THR A 313 -16.82 -10.44 14.34
CA THR A 313 -16.93 -10.08 15.76
C THR A 313 -15.83 -9.11 16.19
N SER A 314 -14.76 -8.96 15.40
CA SER A 314 -13.70 -8.00 15.68
C SER A 314 -14.04 -6.61 15.12
N SER A 315 -13.51 -5.57 15.77
CA SER A 315 -13.67 -4.18 15.33
C SER A 315 -13.04 -3.89 13.96
N SER A 316 -12.11 -4.71 13.50
CA SER A 316 -11.51 -4.61 12.17
C SER A 316 -12.20 -5.47 11.11
N GLY A 317 -13.19 -6.28 11.49
CA GLY A 317 -13.79 -7.28 10.60
C GLY A 317 -12.83 -8.40 10.19
N ARG A 318 -11.63 -8.46 10.78
CA ARG A 318 -10.55 -9.37 10.41
C ARG A 318 -9.83 -9.93 11.63
N SER A 319 -9.17 -11.06 11.41
CA SER A 319 -8.19 -11.66 12.29
C SER A 319 -6.91 -11.98 11.50
N TYR A 320 -5.80 -12.16 12.21
CA TYR A 320 -4.52 -12.55 11.63
C TYR A 320 -3.97 -13.79 12.33
N PHE A 321 -3.22 -14.60 11.60
CA PHE A 321 -2.62 -15.82 12.13
C PHE A 321 -1.44 -15.44 13.03
N ASP A 322 -1.58 -15.76 14.31
CA ASP A 322 -0.53 -15.54 15.28
C ASP A 322 0.39 -16.76 15.33
N LEU A 323 1.63 -16.57 14.88
CA LEU A 323 2.64 -17.62 14.86
C LEU A 323 2.99 -18.15 16.27
N LYS A 324 2.70 -17.42 17.35
CA LYS A 324 2.95 -17.90 18.72
C LYS A 324 1.92 -18.94 19.13
N THR A 325 0.63 -18.67 18.90
CA THR A 325 -0.47 -19.58 19.25
C THR A 325 -0.83 -20.59 18.17
N SER A 326 -0.41 -20.36 16.92
CA SER A 326 -0.82 -21.15 15.75
C SER A 326 -2.33 -21.10 15.50
N ASP A 327 -2.97 -19.99 15.86
CA ASP A 327 -4.39 -19.74 15.58
C ASP A 327 -4.63 -18.27 15.22
N TYR A 328 -5.84 -17.94 14.81
CA TYR A 328 -6.24 -16.58 14.50
C TYR A 328 -6.45 -15.75 15.76
N ARG A 329 -5.94 -14.51 15.74
CA ARG A 329 -6.22 -13.49 16.75
C ARG A 329 -6.91 -12.29 16.11
N PRO A 330 -7.87 -11.65 16.78
CA PRO A 330 -8.51 -10.44 16.29
C PRO A 330 -7.47 -9.38 15.91
N LEU A 331 -7.64 -8.77 14.74
CA LEU A 331 -6.82 -7.64 14.35
C LEU A 331 -7.37 -6.38 15.04
N GLU A 332 -6.57 -5.77 15.91
CA GLU A 332 -6.96 -4.56 16.62
C GLU A 332 -6.88 -3.33 15.71
N VAL A 333 -7.89 -2.47 15.81
CA VAL A 333 -7.91 -1.11 15.24
C VAL A 333 -7.82 -0.08 16.36
N PRO A 334 -7.08 1.02 16.18
CA PRO A 334 -7.05 2.10 17.16
C PRO A 334 -8.44 2.68 17.43
N GLU A 335 -8.64 3.19 18.63
CA GLU A 335 -9.89 3.87 19.01
C GLU A 335 -10.20 5.03 18.04
N GLY A 336 -11.48 5.16 17.65
CA GLY A 336 -11.93 6.17 16.69
C GLY A 336 -11.66 5.84 15.22
N VAL A 337 -10.94 4.75 14.91
CA VAL A 337 -10.78 4.26 13.53
C VAL A 337 -11.96 3.39 13.14
N TRP A 338 -12.54 3.69 11.99
CA TRP A 338 -13.77 3.10 11.49
C TRP A 338 -13.62 2.75 9.99
N SER A 339 -14.34 1.73 9.52
CA SER A 339 -14.34 1.31 8.11
C SER A 339 -15.74 0.89 7.65
N VAL A 340 -16.21 1.52 6.56
CA VAL A 340 -17.48 1.20 5.92
C VAL A 340 -17.51 -0.27 5.48
N MET A 341 -16.40 -0.78 4.94
CA MET A 341 -16.24 -2.18 4.55
C MET A 341 -16.49 -3.13 5.72
N VAL A 342 -16.04 -2.78 6.93
CA VAL A 342 -16.26 -3.60 8.13
C VAL A 342 -17.73 -3.65 8.50
N ALA A 343 -18.44 -2.51 8.60
CA ALA A 343 -19.88 -2.59 8.90
C ALA A 343 -20.69 -3.29 7.80
N LYS A 344 -20.31 -3.17 6.52
CA LYS A 344 -20.98 -3.93 5.45
C LYS A 344 -20.92 -5.44 5.71
N LYS A 345 -19.82 -5.95 6.29
CA LYS A 345 -19.66 -7.35 6.64
C LYS A 345 -20.40 -7.74 7.92
N SER A 346 -20.38 -6.86 8.93
CA SER A 346 -20.93 -7.14 10.26
C SER A 346 -22.44 -6.88 10.35
N ASN A 347 -22.91 -5.74 9.84
CA ASN A 347 -24.28 -5.25 9.97
C ASN A 347 -25.07 -5.37 8.66
N GLY A 348 -24.38 -5.38 7.52
CA GLY A 348 -24.99 -5.57 6.20
C GLY A 348 -25.28 -4.27 5.46
N VAL A 349 -25.86 -4.42 4.27
CA VAL A 349 -26.23 -3.31 3.37
C VAL A 349 -27.75 -3.22 3.33
N VAL A 350 -28.30 -2.08 3.76
CA VAL A 350 -29.75 -1.82 3.83
C VAL A 350 -30.34 -1.69 2.44
N LYS A 351 -29.69 -0.91 1.58
CA LYS A 351 -30.10 -0.65 0.19
C LYS A 351 -28.87 -0.32 -0.64
N LYS A 352 -28.84 -0.69 -1.92
CA LYS A 352 -27.76 -0.31 -2.84
C LYS A 352 -28.24 -0.14 -4.28
N ASN A 353 -27.48 0.61 -5.07
CA ASN A 353 -27.50 0.59 -6.52
C ASN A 353 -26.05 0.36 -7.04
N ALA A 354 -25.79 0.64 -8.32
CA ALA A 354 -24.48 0.43 -8.93
C ALA A 354 -23.37 1.37 -8.43
N SER A 355 -23.70 2.48 -7.77
CA SER A 355 -22.75 3.54 -7.42
C SER A 355 -22.84 4.01 -5.97
N THR A 356 -23.83 3.55 -5.22
CA THR A 356 -24.11 3.97 -3.84
C THR A 356 -24.66 2.82 -3.01
N SER A 357 -24.32 2.80 -1.72
CA SER A 357 -24.89 1.88 -0.73
C SER A 357 -25.28 2.62 0.54
N LEU A 358 -26.41 2.24 1.13
CA LEU A 358 -26.80 2.59 2.48
C LEU A 358 -26.40 1.42 3.38
N VAL A 359 -25.46 1.66 4.28
CA VAL A 359 -24.85 0.67 5.16
C VAL A 359 -25.25 0.99 6.59
N ASP A 360 -25.66 -0.02 7.35
CA ASP A 360 -25.95 0.15 8.77
C ASP A 360 -24.64 0.18 9.56
N LEU A 361 -24.35 1.25 10.29
CA LEU A 361 -23.14 1.37 11.09
C LEU A 361 -23.31 0.83 12.52
N GLY A 362 -24.53 0.50 12.91
CA GLY A 362 -24.90 0.28 14.31
C GLY A 362 -25.33 1.59 14.98
N ASP A 363 -25.82 1.47 16.22
CA ASP A 363 -26.21 2.60 17.08
C ASP A 363 -27.21 3.59 16.44
N GLY A 364 -28.03 3.10 15.51
CA GLY A 364 -28.99 3.94 14.78
C GLY A 364 -28.36 4.87 13.74
N VAL A 365 -27.10 4.67 13.35
CA VAL A 365 -26.41 5.48 12.34
C VAL A 365 -26.24 4.70 11.03
N ALA A 366 -26.46 5.34 9.89
CA ALA A 366 -26.20 4.74 8.57
C ALA A 366 -25.13 5.50 7.77
N ALA A 367 -24.27 4.78 7.05
CA ALA A 367 -23.39 5.38 6.05
C ALA A 367 -24.04 5.36 4.66
N ILE A 368 -23.97 6.49 3.96
CA ILE A 368 -24.17 6.56 2.52
C ILE A 368 -22.80 6.48 1.86
N GLU A 369 -22.48 5.29 1.36
CA GLU A 369 -21.20 4.97 0.73
C GLU A 369 -21.26 5.19 -0.77
N PHE A 370 -20.37 6.02 -1.29
CA PHE A 370 -20.12 6.13 -2.74
C PHE A 370 -19.10 5.09 -3.18
N HIS A 371 -19.38 4.47 -4.33
CA HIS A 371 -18.49 3.48 -4.95
C HIS A 371 -18.58 3.47 -6.48
N SER A 372 -19.01 4.60 -7.08
CA SER A 372 -18.78 4.83 -8.51
C SER A 372 -17.28 4.93 -8.81
N LYS A 373 -16.90 4.91 -10.09
CA LYS A 373 -15.52 5.14 -10.50
C LYS A 373 -14.99 6.46 -9.93
N MET A 374 -13.95 6.37 -9.11
CA MET A 374 -13.34 7.50 -8.37
C MET A 374 -14.33 8.27 -7.47
N ASN A 375 -15.45 7.64 -7.10
CA ASN A 375 -16.54 8.27 -6.36
C ASN A 375 -17.05 9.57 -7.02
N SER A 376 -17.07 9.58 -8.36
CA SER A 376 -17.67 10.65 -9.15
C SER A 376 -19.19 10.69 -8.97
N LEU A 377 -19.73 11.89 -8.76
CA LEU A 377 -21.15 12.12 -8.48
C LEU A 377 -21.94 12.17 -9.79
N GLY A 378 -22.60 11.06 -10.13
CA GLY A 378 -23.54 10.94 -11.25
C GLY A 378 -25.00 10.91 -10.82
N GLY A 379 -25.91 10.80 -11.79
CA GLY A 379 -27.37 10.79 -11.56
C GLY A 379 -27.82 9.73 -10.54
N ASP A 380 -27.23 8.53 -10.58
CA ASP A 380 -27.54 7.45 -9.64
C ASP A 380 -27.25 7.81 -8.17
N ILE A 381 -26.12 8.47 -7.89
CA ILE A 381 -25.77 8.95 -6.55
C ILE A 381 -26.73 10.05 -6.13
N VAL A 382 -26.95 11.03 -7.02
CA VAL A 382 -27.85 12.17 -6.79
C VAL A 382 -29.24 11.68 -6.40
N GLN A 383 -29.81 10.78 -7.20
CA GLN A 383 -31.13 10.20 -6.93
C GLN A 383 -31.14 9.38 -5.64
N PHE A 384 -30.12 8.55 -5.39
CA PHE A 384 -30.06 7.71 -4.20
C PHE A 384 -30.02 8.55 -2.92
N VAL A 385 -29.15 9.55 -2.86
CA VAL A 385 -29.01 10.45 -1.70
C VAL A 385 -30.30 11.23 -1.49
N THR A 386 -30.85 11.85 -2.54
CA THR A 386 -32.12 12.60 -2.44
C THR A 386 -33.26 11.72 -1.92
N GLN A 387 -33.41 10.50 -2.42
CA GLN A 387 -34.47 9.59 -1.95
C GLN A 387 -34.25 9.08 -0.53
N THR A 388 -32.99 8.96 -0.10
CA THR A 388 -32.63 8.51 1.25
C THR A 388 -32.90 9.61 2.27
N LEU A 389 -32.56 10.86 1.95
CA LEU A 389 -32.60 11.98 2.89
C LEU A 389 -33.84 12.88 2.78
N LYS A 390 -34.71 12.67 1.79
CA LYS A 390 -35.97 13.44 1.69
C LYS A 390 -36.87 13.18 2.90
N PRO A 391 -37.58 14.19 3.43
CA PRO A 391 -38.54 14.01 4.52
C PRO A 391 -39.54 12.85 4.27
N GLY A 392 -39.76 12.03 5.30
CA GLY A 392 -40.67 10.87 5.24
C GLY A 392 -40.09 9.63 4.52
N SER A 393 -38.81 9.60 4.18
CA SER A 393 -38.16 8.39 3.66
C SER A 393 -38.17 7.27 4.71
N ALA A 394 -38.14 6.01 4.26
CA ALA A 394 -38.01 4.87 5.15
C ALA A 394 -36.69 4.90 5.95
N ALA A 395 -35.62 5.43 5.35
CA ALA A 395 -34.32 5.52 6.00
C ALA A 395 -34.36 6.48 7.22
N LEU A 396 -35.07 7.61 7.12
CA LEU A 396 -35.24 8.57 8.22
C LEU A 396 -36.05 8.04 9.40
N ASN A 397 -36.88 7.02 9.17
CA ASN A 397 -37.60 6.33 10.23
C ASN A 397 -36.76 5.23 10.88
N GLN A 398 -35.76 4.72 10.16
CA GLN A 398 -34.89 3.63 10.62
C GLN A 398 -33.65 4.13 11.35
N PHE A 399 -33.09 5.28 10.93
CA PHE A 399 -31.83 5.80 11.44
C PHE A 399 -31.98 7.20 12.05
N ASP A 400 -31.20 7.44 13.09
CA ASP A 400 -31.14 8.70 13.82
C ASP A 400 -30.09 9.66 13.27
N ALA A 401 -29.11 9.18 12.51
CA ALA A 401 -28.13 10.00 11.83
C ALA A 401 -27.58 9.32 10.57
N PHE A 402 -26.99 10.12 9.68
CA PHE A 402 -26.33 9.66 8.47
C PHE A 402 -24.90 10.18 8.38
N VAL A 403 -24.01 9.37 7.82
CA VAL A 403 -22.64 9.76 7.49
C VAL A 403 -22.43 9.53 6.00
N ILE A 404 -21.99 10.52 5.25
CA ILE A 404 -21.58 10.30 3.86
C ILE A 404 -20.08 10.01 3.87
N SER A 405 -19.68 8.77 3.62
CA SER A 405 -18.27 8.37 3.69
C SER A 405 -18.00 7.06 2.93
N ASN A 406 -16.74 6.80 2.60
CA ASN A 406 -16.27 5.56 1.97
C ASN A 406 -14.80 5.30 2.33
N ASP A 407 -14.37 4.05 2.18
CA ASP A 407 -13.00 3.63 2.49
C ASP A 407 -12.02 3.81 1.30
N ALA A 408 -12.46 4.46 0.22
CA ALA A 408 -11.64 4.59 -0.99
C ALA A 408 -10.58 5.70 -0.83
N PRO A 409 -9.52 5.70 -1.66
CA PRO A 409 -8.47 6.73 -1.61
C PRO A 409 -8.98 8.17 -1.83
N HIS A 410 -10.11 8.33 -2.50
CA HIS A 410 -10.76 9.61 -2.75
C HIS A 410 -12.17 9.56 -2.19
N PHE A 411 -12.51 10.51 -1.31
CA PHE A 411 -13.90 10.68 -0.86
C PHE A 411 -14.85 10.87 -2.06
N SER A 412 -14.52 11.83 -2.94
CA SER A 412 -15.17 12.05 -4.24
C SER A 412 -14.28 12.94 -5.10
N VAL A 413 -14.28 12.73 -6.43
CA VAL A 413 -13.68 13.66 -7.39
C VAL A 413 -14.64 14.74 -7.88
N GLY A 414 -15.83 14.83 -7.28
CA GLY A 414 -16.87 15.80 -7.64
C GLY A 414 -17.82 15.29 -8.73
N ALA A 415 -18.52 16.22 -9.39
CA ALA A 415 -19.45 15.90 -10.47
C ALA A 415 -18.74 15.21 -11.65
N ASN A 416 -19.47 14.37 -12.38
CA ASN A 416 -18.94 13.77 -13.60
C ASN A 416 -18.86 14.82 -14.74
N ILE A 417 -17.74 15.55 -14.79
CA ILE A 417 -17.52 16.64 -15.75
C ILE A 417 -17.53 16.14 -17.20
N MET A 418 -17.12 14.89 -17.44
CA MET A 418 -17.14 14.32 -18.80
C MET A 418 -18.56 14.22 -19.33
N LEU A 419 -19.50 13.76 -18.50
CA LEU A 419 -20.92 13.69 -18.89
C LEU A 419 -21.47 15.09 -19.20
N LEU A 420 -21.16 16.08 -18.36
CA LEU A 420 -21.59 17.46 -18.57
C LEU A 420 -20.99 18.06 -19.85
N LEU A 421 -19.71 17.77 -20.13
CA LEU A 421 -19.03 18.24 -21.34
C LEU A 421 -19.67 17.66 -22.61
N MET A 422 -20.03 16.37 -22.59
CA MET A 422 -20.69 15.74 -23.73
C MET A 422 -22.05 16.38 -24.01
N ALA A 423 -22.90 16.57 -22.99
CA ALA A 423 -24.20 17.24 -23.15
C ALA A 423 -24.06 18.67 -23.71
N VAL A 424 -23.06 19.42 -23.24
CA VAL A 424 -22.75 20.78 -23.76
C VAL A 424 -22.28 20.74 -25.22
N GLN A 425 -21.45 19.76 -25.61
CA GLN A 425 -20.99 19.61 -26.99
C GLN A 425 -22.12 19.21 -27.95
N GLU A 426 -23.09 18.44 -27.47
CA GLU A 426 -24.28 18.03 -28.22
C GLU A 426 -25.36 19.12 -28.24
N GLY A 427 -25.23 20.16 -27.41
CA GLY A 427 -26.18 21.26 -27.30
C GLY A 427 -27.46 20.92 -26.53
N ASP A 428 -27.43 19.87 -25.71
CA ASP A 428 -28.55 19.45 -24.86
C ASP A 428 -28.61 20.27 -23.57
N TRP A 429 -29.09 21.51 -23.70
CA TRP A 429 -29.18 22.46 -22.59
C TRP A 429 -30.21 22.05 -21.53
N ASP A 430 -31.24 21.29 -21.92
CA ASP A 430 -32.27 20.79 -21.01
C ASP A 430 -31.69 19.71 -20.09
N GLU A 431 -30.86 18.80 -20.62
CA GLU A 431 -30.13 17.83 -19.81
C GLU A 431 -29.15 18.51 -18.84
N VAL A 432 -28.45 19.55 -19.29
CA VAL A 432 -27.53 20.33 -18.45
C VAL A 432 -28.29 21.02 -17.30
N ASP A 433 -29.40 21.71 -17.57
CA ASP A 433 -30.23 22.35 -16.53
C ASP A 433 -30.78 21.31 -15.54
N LEU A 434 -31.28 20.17 -16.05
CA LEU A 434 -31.77 19.08 -15.21
C LEU A 434 -30.69 18.51 -14.30
N ALA A 435 -29.47 18.30 -14.82
CA ALA A 435 -28.34 17.81 -14.04
C ALA A 435 -27.97 18.78 -12.91
N ILE A 436 -27.91 20.09 -13.20
CA ILE A 436 -27.64 21.15 -12.23
C ILE A 436 -28.73 21.18 -11.15
N ARG A 437 -30.00 21.20 -11.54
CA ARG A 437 -31.13 21.22 -10.60
C ARG A 437 -31.18 19.97 -9.72
N SER A 438 -30.92 18.80 -10.30
CA SER A 438 -30.92 17.54 -9.56
C SER A 438 -29.80 17.52 -8.52
N PHE A 439 -28.60 17.96 -8.89
CA PHE A 439 -27.47 18.09 -7.97
C PHE A 439 -27.77 19.08 -6.84
N GLN A 440 -28.35 20.24 -7.16
CA GLN A 440 -28.83 21.19 -6.17
C GLN A 440 -29.88 20.55 -5.26
N GLY A 441 -30.85 19.83 -5.80
CA GLY A 441 -31.86 19.09 -5.03
C GLY A 441 -31.27 18.10 -4.03
N MET A 442 -30.23 17.35 -4.42
CA MET A 442 -29.48 16.48 -3.51
C MET A 442 -28.83 17.26 -2.36
N THR A 443 -28.13 18.35 -2.67
CA THR A 443 -27.46 19.16 -1.62
C THR A 443 -28.47 19.84 -0.69
N GLN A 444 -29.65 20.22 -1.19
CA GLN A 444 -30.77 20.70 -0.38
C GLN A 444 -31.33 19.60 0.52
N ALA A 445 -31.49 18.37 0.01
CA ALA A 445 -31.93 17.22 0.81
C ALA A 445 -30.94 16.89 1.94
N ILE A 446 -29.63 17.04 1.69
CA ILE A 446 -28.60 16.92 2.74
C ILE A 446 -28.75 18.06 3.76
N LYS A 447 -28.76 19.32 3.29
CA LYS A 447 -28.78 20.52 4.14
C LYS A 447 -30.02 20.61 5.04
N PHE A 448 -31.17 20.19 4.54
CA PHE A 448 -32.45 20.28 5.22
C PHE A 448 -32.97 18.91 5.71
N CYS A 449 -32.08 17.92 5.80
CA CYS A 449 -32.39 16.66 6.45
C CYS A 449 -32.82 16.91 7.91
N PRO A 450 -33.93 16.35 8.39
CA PRO A 450 -34.37 16.54 9.78
C PRO A 450 -33.54 15.73 10.79
N LYS A 451 -32.67 14.83 10.31
CA LYS A 451 -31.69 14.08 11.10
C LYS A 451 -30.28 14.60 10.77
N PRO A 452 -29.32 14.55 11.71
CA PRO A 452 -27.93 14.92 11.43
C PRO A 452 -27.35 14.16 10.24
N VAL A 453 -26.66 14.89 9.36
CA VAL A 453 -25.87 14.34 8.25
C VAL A 453 -24.46 14.89 8.36
N VAL A 454 -23.47 14.00 8.43
CA VAL A 454 -22.04 14.33 8.50
C VAL A 454 -21.36 14.05 7.17
#